data_AF-A0AAW2YZM2-F1
#
_entry.id   AF-A0AAW2YZM2-F1
#
_cell.length_a   1.000
_cell.length_b   1.000
_cell.length_c   1.000
_cell.angle_alpha   90.00
_cell.angle_beta   90.00
_cell.angle_gamma   90.00
#
_symmetry.space_group_name_H-M   'P 1'
#
loop_
_entity.id
_entity.type
_entity.pdbx_description
1 polymer ?
#
loop_
_entity_poly.entity_id
_entity_poly.type
_entity_poly.pdbx_seq_one_letter_code
_entity_poly.pdbx_strand_id
1 'polypeptide(L)'
;MYAHVMNGKDSEQFNLFVELGCKAYQIMRQNGNMFMTLFTLMLATGIPELTSVENIKWLRDCLMLDKSEEDARRHFSNQVYQSLENYRARINDAVHIIAHKGLLG
;
A
#
# COMPACT_ATOMS: atom_id res chain seq x y z
N MET A 1 1.07 -7.65 14.07
CA MET A 1 1.22 -6.79 15.27
C MET A 1 0.05 -5.83 15.37
N TYR A 2 -0.19 -4.97 14.37
CA TYR A 2 -1.32 -4.02 14.40
C TYR A 2 -2.71 -4.66 14.44
N ALA A 3 -2.97 -5.72 13.66
CA ALA A 3 -4.23 -6.45 13.75
C ALA A 3 -4.48 -7.08 15.14
N HIS A 4 -3.42 -7.43 15.89
CA HIS A 4 -3.57 -7.97 17.24
C HIS A 4 -4.00 -6.88 18.25
N VAL A 5 -3.53 -5.64 18.06
CA VAL A 5 -4.00 -4.46 18.84
C VAL A 5 -5.46 -4.14 18.55
N MET A 6 -5.95 -4.49 17.36
CA MET A 6 -7.35 -4.37 16.96
C MET A 6 -8.18 -5.60 17.32
N ASN A 7 -7.84 -6.36 18.37
CA ASN A 7 -8.54 -7.60 18.77
C ASN A 7 -8.55 -8.74 17.73
N GLY A 8 -7.63 -8.73 16.77
CA GLY A 8 -7.50 -9.79 15.75
C GLY A 8 -8.23 -9.46 14.45
N LYS A 9 -7.95 -10.26 13.41
CA LYS A 9 -8.44 -10.03 12.04
C LYS A 9 -9.95 -10.23 11.88
N ASP A 10 -10.60 -10.92 12.82
CA ASP A 10 -12.03 -11.23 12.77
C ASP A 10 -12.85 -10.30 13.68
N SER A 11 -12.22 -9.28 14.28
CA SER A 11 -12.89 -8.32 15.16
C SER A 11 -13.68 -7.26 14.37
N GLU A 12 -14.69 -6.68 15.01
CA GLU A 12 -15.41 -5.53 14.45
C GLU A 12 -14.48 -4.32 14.23
N GLN A 13 -13.50 -4.12 15.11
CA GLN A 13 -12.54 -3.00 15.00
C GLN A 13 -11.66 -3.15 13.77
N PHE A 14 -11.22 -4.37 13.46
CA PHE A 14 -10.43 -4.64 12.26
C PHE A 14 -11.27 -4.50 10.99
N ASN A 15 -12.51 -4.98 11.01
CA ASN A 15 -13.44 -4.81 9.89
C ASN A 15 -13.72 -3.32 9.61
N LEU A 16 -13.93 -2.52 10.66
CA LEU A 16 -14.08 -1.06 10.54
C LEU A 16 -12.82 -0.39 9.97
N PHE A 17 -11.62 -0.83 10.39
CA PHE A 17 -10.37 -0.35 9.81
C PHE A 17 -10.29 -0.63 8.31
N VAL A 18 -10.63 -1.86 7.88
CA VAL A 18 -10.64 -2.24 6.45
C VAL A 18 -11.65 -1.39 5.68
N GLU A 19 -12.85 -1.18 6.24
CA GLU A 19 -13.90 -0.37 5.62
C GLU A 19 -13.47 1.10 5.44
N LEU A 20 -12.92 1.71 6.50
CA LEU A 20 -12.39 3.07 6.43
C LEU A 20 -11.26 3.20 5.42
N GLY A 21 -10.36 2.22 5.36
CA GLY A 21 -9.31 2.14 4.35
C GLY A 21 -9.86 2.07 2.93
N CYS A 22 -10.87 1.24 2.69
CA CYS A 22 -11.56 1.16 1.40
C CYS A 22 -12.20 2.48 1.01
N LYS A 23 -12.85 3.16 1.96
CA LYS A 23 -13.49 4.46 1.74
C LYS A 23 -12.46 5.54 1.39
N ALA A 24 -11.35 5.61 2.12
CA ALA A 24 -10.26 6.53 1.82
C ALA A 24 -9.65 6.25 0.43
N TYR A 25 -9.42 4.97 0.11
CA TYR A 25 -8.93 4.55 -1.20
C TYR A 25 -9.89 4.96 -2.35
N GLN A 26 -11.21 4.82 -2.15
CA GLN A 26 -12.20 5.29 -3.12
C GLN A 26 -12.15 6.81 -3.32
N ILE A 27 -12.04 7.60 -2.26
CA ILE A 27 -11.91 9.06 -2.36
C ILE A 27 -10.63 9.44 -3.13
N MET A 28 -9.51 8.75 -2.88
CA MET A 28 -8.28 8.96 -3.63
C MET A 28 -8.46 8.63 -5.13
N ARG A 29 -9.14 7.52 -5.45
CA ARG A 29 -9.45 7.12 -6.83
C ARG A 29 -10.30 8.14 -7.57
N GLN A 30 -11.33 8.69 -6.92
CA GLN A 30 -12.17 9.74 -7.49
C GLN A 30 -11.35 10.99 -7.85
N ASN A 31 -10.26 11.23 -7.14
CA ASN A 31 -9.30 12.31 -7.39
C ASN A 31 -8.07 11.85 -8.20
N GLY A 32 -8.10 10.65 -8.79
CA GLY A 32 -6.95 10.02 -9.43
C GLY A 32 -6.30 10.86 -10.53
N ASN A 33 -7.10 11.53 -11.35
CA ASN A 33 -6.58 12.41 -12.42
C ASN A 33 -5.78 13.60 -11.86
N MET A 34 -6.17 14.14 -10.71
CA MET A 34 -5.40 15.21 -10.05
C MET A 34 -4.04 14.69 -9.59
N PHE A 35 -4.00 13.50 -9.00
CA PHE A 35 -2.73 12.85 -8.64
C PHE A 35 -1.84 12.64 -9.87
N MET A 36 -2.40 12.13 -10.98
CA MET A 36 -1.63 11.94 -12.22
C MET A 36 -1.00 13.26 -12.71
N THR A 37 -1.78 14.34 -12.71
CA THR A 37 -1.30 15.68 -13.10
C THR A 37 -0.19 16.17 -12.17
N LEU A 38 -0.39 16.10 -10.85
CA LEU A 38 0.60 16.56 -9.87
C LEU A 38 1.92 15.79 -9.98
N PHE A 39 1.87 14.46 -10.10
CA PHE A 39 3.06 13.64 -10.26
C PHE A 39 3.75 13.86 -11.61
N THR A 40 2.98 14.16 -12.67
CA THR A 40 3.56 14.55 -13.97
C THR A 40 4.29 15.89 -13.88
N LEU A 41 3.76 16.85 -13.13
CA LEU A 41 4.45 18.12 -12.87
C LEU A 41 5.72 17.91 -12.02
N MET A 42 5.67 17.04 -11.01
CA MET A 42 6.84 16.68 -10.20
C MET A 42 7.95 16.03 -11.03
N LEU A 43 7.62 15.21 -12.02
CA LEU A 43 8.59 14.66 -12.97
C LEU A 43 9.33 15.77 -13.74
N ALA A 44 8.61 16.80 -14.18
CA ALA A 44 9.21 17.93 -14.88
C ALA A 44 10.16 18.76 -13.99
N THR A 45 9.99 18.70 -12.66
CA THR A 45 10.88 19.38 -11.70
C THR A 45 12.15 18.62 -11.36
N GLY A 46 12.32 17.38 -11.85
CA GLY A 46 13.56 16.62 -11.69
C GLY A 46 13.78 16.01 -10.30
N ILE A 47 12.72 15.64 -9.58
CA ILE A 47 12.82 14.99 -8.27
C ILE A 47 13.48 13.60 -8.43
N PRO A 48 14.58 13.30 -7.71
CA PRO A 48 15.34 12.05 -7.87
C PRO A 48 14.55 10.77 -7.60
N GLU A 49 13.51 10.84 -6.77
CA GLU A 49 12.65 9.72 -6.39
C GLU A 49 11.56 9.40 -7.43
N LEU A 50 11.37 10.27 -8.41
CA LEU A 50 10.35 10.17 -9.45
C LEU A 50 10.98 10.48 -10.81
N THR A 51 11.63 9.49 -11.41
CA THR A 51 12.53 9.69 -12.57
C THR A 51 11.95 9.25 -13.90
N SER A 52 10.80 8.57 -13.90
CA SER A 52 10.25 7.99 -15.12
C SER A 52 8.74 8.08 -15.21
N VAL A 53 8.26 8.14 -16.47
CA VAL A 53 6.83 7.99 -16.81
C VAL A 53 6.27 6.66 -16.30
N GLU A 54 7.11 5.65 -16.12
CA GLU A 54 6.73 4.35 -15.56
C GLU A 54 6.23 4.48 -14.10
N ASN A 55 6.72 5.45 -13.34
CA ASN A 55 6.22 5.69 -11.98
C ASN A 55 4.79 6.27 -11.97
N ILE A 56 4.41 7.06 -12.99
CA ILE A 56 3.02 7.53 -13.13
C ILE A 56 2.12 6.33 -13.46
N LYS A 57 2.54 5.47 -14.40
CA LYS A 57 1.77 4.26 -14.74
C LYS A 57 1.60 3.36 -13.53
N TRP A 58 2.67 3.13 -12.77
CA TRP A 58 2.60 2.39 -11.53
C TRP A 58 1.61 3.00 -10.54
N LEU A 59 1.59 4.33 -10.36
CA LEU A 59 0.60 4.98 -9.50
C LEU A 59 -0.83 4.77 -10.00
N ARG A 60 -1.04 4.82 -11.33
CA ARG A 60 -2.34 4.53 -11.96
C ARG A 60 -2.80 3.10 -11.66
N ASP A 61 -1.88 2.15 -11.75
CA ASP A 61 -2.13 0.73 -11.47
C ASP A 61 -2.42 0.50 -9.98
N CYS A 62 -1.67 1.14 -9.09
CA CYS A 62 -1.90 1.11 -7.64
C CYS A 62 -3.27 1.68 -7.25
N LEU A 63 -3.67 2.77 -7.91
CA LEU A 63 -5.00 3.34 -7.73
C LEU A 63 -6.06 2.57 -8.52
N MET A 64 -5.70 1.56 -9.31
CA MET A 64 -6.59 0.75 -10.16
C MET A 64 -7.55 1.59 -11.04
N LEU A 65 -7.11 2.74 -11.55
CA LEU A 65 -8.02 3.73 -12.18
C LEU A 65 -8.80 3.19 -13.39
N ASP A 66 -8.32 2.12 -14.02
CA ASP A 66 -8.97 1.44 -15.17
C ASP A 66 -9.93 0.31 -14.76
N LYS A 67 -10.22 0.16 -13.47
CA LYS A 67 -11.10 -0.89 -12.94
C LYS A 67 -12.35 -0.32 -12.28
N SER A 68 -13.38 -1.15 -12.16
CA SER A 68 -14.60 -0.83 -11.43
C SER A 68 -14.30 -0.49 -9.97
N GLU A 69 -15.18 0.28 -9.33
CA GLU A 69 -15.06 0.57 -7.89
C GLU A 69 -15.10 -0.72 -7.05
N GLU A 70 -15.91 -1.70 -7.45
CA GLU A 70 -16.02 -2.98 -6.75
C GLU A 70 -14.71 -3.78 -6.81
N ASP A 71 -14.10 -3.89 -7.99
CA ASP A 71 -12.84 -4.61 -8.17
C ASP A 71 -11.70 -3.93 -7.41
N ALA A 72 -11.68 -2.61 -7.41
CA ALA A 72 -10.70 -1.82 -6.69
C ALA A 72 -10.84 -1.96 -5.17
N ARG A 73 -12.08 -1.95 -4.67
CA ARG A 73 -12.36 -2.21 -3.25
C ARG A 73 -11.89 -3.61 -2.85
N ARG A 74 -12.21 -4.61 -3.67
CA ARG A 74 -11.78 -6.00 -3.45
C ARG A 74 -10.25 -6.11 -3.47
N HIS A 75 -9.59 -5.44 -4.41
CA HIS A 75 -8.13 -5.37 -4.50
C HIS A 75 -7.52 -4.80 -3.22
N PHE A 76 -7.99 -3.63 -2.76
CA PHE A 76 -7.48 -3.01 -1.53
C PHE A 76 -7.66 -3.91 -0.30
N SER A 77 -8.87 -4.47 -0.10
CA SER A 77 -9.12 -5.41 0.99
C SER A 77 -8.17 -6.61 0.94
N ASN A 78 -7.97 -7.19 -0.24
CA ASN A 78 -7.04 -8.31 -0.42
C ASN A 78 -5.60 -7.92 -0.08
N GLN A 79 -5.13 -6.72 -0.45
CA GLN A 79 -3.81 -6.23 -0.06
C GLN A 79 -3.67 -6.13 1.46
N VAL A 80 -4.71 -5.66 2.17
CA VAL A 80 -4.71 -5.63 3.63
C VAL A 80 -4.59 -7.03 4.22
N TYR A 81 -5.37 -8.00 3.76
CA TYR A 81 -5.29 -9.38 4.26
C TYR A 81 -3.96 -10.07 3.91
N GLN A 82 -3.45 -9.89 2.68
CA GLN A 82 -2.14 -10.40 2.27
C GLN A 82 -1.02 -9.82 3.13
N SER A 83 -1.12 -8.54 3.51
CA SER A 83 -0.13 -7.92 4.41
C SER A 83 -0.10 -8.57 5.80
N LEU A 84 -1.23 -9.11 6.27
CA LEU A 84 -1.29 -9.86 7.54
C LEU A 84 -0.60 -11.22 7.44
N GLU A 85 -0.72 -11.87 6.29
CA GLU A 85 -0.11 -13.17 6.00
C GLU A 85 1.39 -13.08 5.70
N ASN A 86 1.92 -11.86 5.50
CA ASN A 86 3.34 -11.62 5.27
C ASN A 86 4.20 -11.76 6.56
N TYR A 87 4.04 -12.88 7.27
CA TYR A 87 4.97 -13.34 8.31
C TYR A 87 6.41 -13.42 7.80
N ARG A 88 6.57 -13.64 6.48
CA ARG A 88 7.84 -13.68 5.76
C ARG A 88 8.60 -12.36 5.80
N ALA A 89 7.92 -11.21 5.75
CA ALA A 89 8.58 -9.91 5.92
C ALA A 89 9.17 -9.80 7.33
N ARG A 90 8.43 -10.23 8.37
CA ARG A 90 8.93 -10.24 9.75
C ARG A 90 10.10 -11.21 9.96
N ILE A 91 10.07 -12.39 9.33
CA ILE A 91 11.20 -13.34 9.38
C ILE A 91 12.38 -12.81 8.57
N ASN A 92 12.16 -12.25 7.38
CA ASN A 92 13.20 -11.65 6.55
C ASN A 92 13.88 -10.48 7.27
N ASP A 93 13.10 -9.59 7.90
CA ASP A 93 13.61 -8.50 8.73
C ASP A 93 14.38 -9.05 9.94
N ALA A 94 13.87 -10.10 10.60
CA ALA A 94 14.55 -10.74 11.73
C ALA A 94 15.88 -11.39 11.32
N VAL A 95 15.91 -12.13 10.20
CA VAL A 95 17.11 -12.74 9.63
C VAL A 95 18.09 -11.67 9.19
N HIS A 96 17.63 -10.58 8.57
CA HIS A 96 18.47 -9.45 8.16
C HIS A 96 19.10 -8.74 9.38
N ILE A 97 18.34 -8.55 10.46
CA ILE A 97 18.87 -7.99 11.73
C ILE A 97 19.88 -8.94 12.38
N ILE A 98 19.63 -10.25 12.38
CA ILE A 98 20.55 -11.24 12.96
C ILE A 98 21.83 -11.34 12.13
N ALA A 99 21.75 -11.39 10.81
CA ALA A 99 22.90 -11.42 9.92
C ALA A 99 23.76 -10.16 10.05
N HIS A 100 23.13 -8.98 10.16
CA HIS A 100 23.84 -7.71 10.38
C HIS A 100 24.49 -7.61 11.77
N LYS A 101 23.92 -8.25 12.81
CA LYS A 101 24.54 -8.34 14.14
C LYS A 101 25.59 -9.46 14.27
N GLY A 102 25.51 -10.50 13.44
CA GLY A 102 26.44 -11.63 13.43
C GLY A 102 27.72 -11.40 12.61
N LEU A 103 27.78 -10.35 11.78
CA LEU A 103 28.97 -9.97 10.99
C LEU A 103 29.87 -8.94 11.68
N LEU A 104 29.55 -8.53 12.91
CA LEU A 104 30.37 -7.63 13.75
C LEU A 104 30.78 -8.30 15.09
N GLY A 105 30.71 -9.63 15.17
CA GLY A 105 31.18 -10.44 16.30
C GLY A 105 32.36 -11.31 15.89
#